data_AF-A0A7S2XKR5-F1
#
_entry.id   AF-A0A7S2XKR5-F1
#
_cell.length_a   1.000
_cell.length_b   1.000
_cell.length_c   1.000
_cell.angle_alpha   90.00
_cell.angle_beta   90.00
_cell.angle_gamma   90.00
#
_symmetry.space_group_name_H-M   'P 1'
#
loop_
_entity.id
_entity.type
_entity.pdbx_description
1 polymer ?
#
loop_
_entity_poly.entity_id
_entity_poly.type
_entity_poly.pdbx_seq_one_letter_code
_entity_poly.pdbx_strand_id
1 'polypeptide(L)'
;ESISVVSESSLNYRVSRMYDLRDGGDFAALDLLYLMYGNYYNTESNTDGLRGTRVEDGDIVVSRSKEALLNHKYWYTDKTPDRPDLIDKQWYWSENHILIFHTAEFLAGQLFPNDVFPVTGLTGAQHMARVRPLLIKWMDERSRFGFNEWDSEVYYDLTSRPLLALVQFTVDDTELTQKSSMVLDLLFLDVGLHLHRGNFGATRGRSYAKSKFAASTADTFQWSQMLFEESQLEYTAGRDEGVFFACADTYVLPHVIRTIAKSNETMIDKERMNLPIPIEPDDSQSSAPYEFDFRDESDLSLWWSMSAMFSKRVLPLTIQTANKYDLWNSQFKDYADELEVGGVGVDDLGLILIPIILALYPSIWEVLNQGILEEV
;
A
#
# COMPACT_ATOMS: atom_id res chain seq x y z
N GLU A 1 -12.26 -27.41 -18.15
CA GLU A 1 -13.47 -26.56 -18.25
C GLU A 1 -13.80 -25.81 -16.96
N SER A 2 -13.83 -26.44 -15.77
CA SER A 2 -14.13 -25.70 -14.52
C SER A 2 -13.02 -24.71 -14.09
N ILE A 3 -11.75 -25.10 -14.20
CA ILE A 3 -10.60 -24.24 -13.84
C ILE A 3 -10.46 -23.05 -14.79
N SER A 4 -10.71 -23.25 -16.10
CA SER A 4 -10.62 -22.18 -17.10
C SER A 4 -11.69 -21.11 -16.90
N VAL A 5 -12.93 -21.49 -16.58
CA VAL A 5 -14.02 -20.54 -16.31
C VAL A 5 -13.78 -19.76 -15.00
N VAL A 6 -13.25 -20.42 -13.97
CA VAL A 6 -12.87 -19.74 -12.71
C VAL A 6 -11.69 -18.78 -12.95
N SER A 7 -10.70 -19.15 -13.76
CA SER A 7 -9.58 -18.25 -14.11
C SER A 7 -10.03 -17.01 -14.90
N GLU A 8 -10.97 -17.17 -15.84
CA GLU A 8 -11.47 -16.06 -16.66
C GLU A 8 -12.33 -15.09 -15.84
N SER A 9 -13.21 -15.60 -14.97
CA SER A 9 -13.99 -14.76 -14.03
C SER A 9 -13.11 -14.02 -13.01
N SER A 10 -12.05 -14.67 -12.52
CA SER A 10 -11.06 -14.08 -11.60
C SER A 10 -10.22 -12.99 -12.27
N LEU A 11 -9.85 -13.18 -13.55
CA LEU A 11 -9.18 -12.16 -14.37
C LEU A 11 -10.12 -10.99 -14.68
N ASN A 12 -11.35 -11.27 -15.11
CA ASN A 12 -12.37 -10.26 -15.39
C ASN A 12 -12.61 -9.35 -14.18
N TYR A 13 -12.66 -9.92 -12.99
CA TYR A 13 -12.81 -9.18 -11.74
C TYR A 13 -11.66 -8.19 -11.50
N ARG A 14 -10.40 -8.61 -11.68
CA ARG A 14 -9.22 -7.73 -11.53
C ARG A 14 -9.18 -6.64 -12.58
N VAL A 15 -9.34 -7.01 -13.85
CA VAL A 15 -9.32 -6.08 -14.97
C VAL A 15 -10.43 -5.04 -14.83
N SER A 16 -11.66 -5.46 -14.47
CA SER A 16 -12.77 -4.52 -14.25
C SER A 16 -12.56 -3.63 -13.03
N ARG A 17 -11.99 -4.13 -11.93
CA ARG A 17 -11.65 -3.31 -10.74
C ARG A 17 -10.64 -2.22 -11.09
N MET A 18 -9.59 -2.56 -11.85
CA MET A 18 -8.61 -1.61 -12.37
C MET A 18 -9.22 -0.63 -13.37
N TYR A 19 -10.01 -1.15 -14.32
CA TYR A 19 -10.65 -0.35 -15.36
C TYR A 19 -11.65 0.62 -14.75
N ASP A 20 -12.43 0.25 -13.74
CA ASP A 20 -13.45 1.11 -13.12
C ASP A 20 -12.88 2.03 -12.03
N LEU A 21 -11.55 2.03 -11.80
CA LEU A 21 -10.90 2.77 -10.72
C LEU A 21 -11.56 2.53 -9.36
N ARG A 22 -11.93 1.29 -9.07
CA ARG A 22 -12.46 0.92 -7.75
C ARG A 22 -11.32 0.71 -6.77
N ASP A 23 -11.60 0.94 -5.49
CA ASP A 23 -10.68 0.62 -4.41
C ASP A 23 -10.10 -0.81 -4.52
N GLY A 24 -8.83 -0.98 -4.19
CA GLY A 24 -8.05 -2.21 -4.41
C GLY A 24 -7.67 -2.48 -5.88
N GLY A 25 -7.70 -1.46 -6.74
CA GLY A 25 -7.21 -1.55 -8.13
C GLY A 25 -5.71 -1.82 -8.21
N ASP A 26 -4.94 -1.29 -7.26
CA ASP A 26 -3.53 -1.56 -7.03
C ASP A 26 -3.26 -3.01 -6.62
N PHE A 27 -4.08 -3.59 -5.74
CA PHE A 27 -3.99 -5.02 -5.42
C PHE A 27 -4.19 -5.89 -6.66
N ALA A 28 -5.17 -5.52 -7.50
CA ALA A 28 -5.42 -6.18 -8.76
C ALA A 28 -4.24 -6.00 -9.74
N ALA A 29 -3.65 -4.82 -9.83
CA ALA A 29 -2.46 -4.58 -10.64
C ALA A 29 -1.28 -5.45 -10.19
N LEU A 30 -1.05 -5.53 -8.88
CA LEU A 30 0.02 -6.37 -8.31
C LEU A 30 -0.25 -7.87 -8.52
N ASP A 31 -1.49 -8.34 -8.42
CA ASP A 31 -1.89 -9.71 -8.80
C ASP A 31 -1.53 -10.02 -10.26
N LEU A 32 -1.86 -9.12 -11.18
CA LEU A 32 -1.52 -9.29 -12.60
C LEU A 32 -0.01 -9.28 -12.82
N LEU A 33 0.75 -8.49 -12.06
CA LEU A 33 2.20 -8.47 -12.16
C LEU A 33 2.83 -9.78 -11.68
N TYR A 34 2.39 -10.35 -10.56
CA TYR A 34 2.85 -11.68 -10.13
C TYR A 34 2.56 -12.75 -11.18
N LEU A 35 1.38 -12.70 -11.81
CA LEU A 35 1.02 -13.58 -12.91
C LEU A 35 1.93 -13.38 -14.13
N MET A 36 2.21 -12.13 -14.48
CA MET A 36 3.07 -11.79 -15.61
C MET A 36 4.51 -12.23 -15.34
N TYR A 37 5.13 -11.85 -14.23
CA TYR A 37 6.50 -12.24 -13.89
C TYR A 37 6.66 -13.76 -13.74
N GLY A 38 5.69 -14.45 -13.12
CA GLY A 38 5.69 -15.91 -13.04
C GLY A 38 5.65 -16.62 -14.39
N ASN A 39 5.04 -16.00 -15.41
CA ASN A 39 4.98 -16.54 -16.78
C ASN A 39 6.08 -16.01 -17.72
N TYR A 40 6.61 -14.81 -17.49
CA TYR A 40 7.53 -14.11 -18.40
C TYR A 40 9.01 -14.20 -17.99
N TYR A 41 9.33 -14.21 -16.70
CA TYR A 41 10.67 -13.85 -16.23
C TYR A 41 11.55 -15.02 -15.82
N ASN A 42 11.05 -16.27 -15.84
CA ASN A 42 11.88 -17.44 -15.53
C ASN A 42 12.72 -17.91 -16.74
N THR A 43 13.48 -16.98 -17.31
CA THR A 43 14.42 -17.21 -18.41
C THR A 43 15.75 -16.54 -18.08
N GLU A 44 16.61 -17.25 -17.34
CA GLU A 44 18.06 -17.42 -17.60
C GLU A 44 18.84 -17.76 -16.31
N SER A 45 18.74 -19.02 -15.88
CA SER A 45 19.92 -19.74 -15.39
C SER A 45 19.86 -21.21 -15.79
N ASN A 46 21.03 -21.80 -15.91
CA ASN A 46 21.38 -22.94 -16.77
C ASN A 46 20.99 -24.31 -16.18
N THR A 47 20.81 -25.29 -17.08
CA THR A 47 20.87 -26.75 -16.87
C THR A 47 19.76 -27.43 -16.03
N ASP A 48 19.08 -28.39 -16.67
CA ASP A 48 18.12 -29.35 -16.10
C ASP A 48 16.73 -28.83 -15.67
N GLY A 49 15.87 -28.62 -16.68
CA GLY A 49 14.65 -29.44 -16.72
C GLY A 49 13.33 -28.91 -16.19
N LEU A 50 13.17 -27.63 -15.84
CA LEU A 50 11.83 -27.00 -15.72
C LEU A 50 11.84 -25.60 -16.35
N ARG A 51 11.47 -25.56 -17.62
CA ARG A 51 11.38 -24.35 -18.46
C ARG A 51 9.96 -23.81 -18.41
N GLY A 52 9.79 -22.55 -18.01
CA GLY A 52 8.57 -21.79 -18.32
C GLY A 52 8.51 -21.56 -19.83
N THR A 53 7.41 -21.97 -20.46
CA THR A 53 7.11 -21.62 -21.85
C THR A 53 6.94 -20.11 -21.94
N ARG A 54 7.71 -19.45 -22.82
CA ARG A 54 7.37 -18.13 -23.36
C ARG A 54 5.95 -18.23 -23.88
N VAL A 55 5.00 -17.69 -23.12
CA VAL A 55 3.59 -17.75 -23.49
C VAL A 55 3.47 -16.96 -24.79
N GLU A 56 3.01 -17.62 -25.85
CA GLU A 56 2.87 -17.03 -27.18
C GLU A 56 2.01 -15.76 -27.09
N ASP A 57 2.26 -14.78 -27.99
CA ASP A 57 1.49 -13.52 -28.14
C ASP A 57 -0.03 -13.72 -28.43
N GLY A 58 -0.57 -14.91 -28.21
CA GLY A 58 -1.98 -15.30 -28.31
C GLY A 58 -2.65 -15.76 -27.01
N ASP A 59 -1.95 -15.80 -25.87
CA ASP A 59 -2.63 -16.08 -24.59
C ASP A 59 -3.44 -14.86 -24.15
N ILE A 60 -4.75 -15.10 -24.05
CA ILE A 60 -5.74 -14.11 -23.66
C ILE A 60 -5.50 -13.54 -22.26
N VAL A 61 -4.96 -14.35 -21.34
CA VAL A 61 -4.69 -13.93 -19.96
C VAL A 61 -3.56 -12.90 -19.93
N VAL A 62 -2.46 -13.23 -20.59
CA VAL A 62 -1.29 -12.37 -20.74
C VAL A 62 -1.65 -11.08 -21.47
N SER A 63 -2.31 -11.18 -22.62
CA SER A 63 -2.65 -10.02 -23.45
C SER A 63 -3.55 -9.04 -22.71
N ARG A 64 -4.58 -9.54 -22.02
CA ARG A 64 -5.49 -8.71 -21.21
C ARG A 64 -4.83 -8.16 -19.96
N SER A 65 -3.88 -8.87 -19.37
CA SER A 65 -3.11 -8.38 -18.23
C SER A 65 -2.21 -7.22 -18.64
N LYS A 66 -1.49 -7.34 -19.77
CA LYS A 66 -0.73 -6.25 -20.37
C LYS A 66 -1.62 -5.04 -20.65
N GLU A 67 -2.75 -5.23 -21.31
CA GLU A 67 -3.69 -4.15 -21.61
C GLU A 67 -4.18 -3.45 -20.35
N ALA A 68 -4.57 -4.22 -19.32
CA ALA A 68 -5.03 -3.66 -18.05
C ALA A 68 -3.94 -2.85 -17.34
N LEU A 69 -2.71 -3.36 -17.29
CA LEU A 69 -1.56 -2.68 -16.66
C LEU A 69 -1.21 -1.38 -17.41
N LEU A 70 -1.10 -1.41 -18.75
CA LEU A 70 -0.78 -0.21 -19.53
C LEU A 70 -1.83 0.90 -19.40
N ASN A 71 -3.12 0.52 -19.30
CA ASN A 71 -4.23 1.47 -19.18
C ASN A 71 -4.59 1.82 -17.73
N HIS A 72 -3.85 1.32 -16.74
CA HIS A 72 -4.13 1.60 -15.35
C HIS A 72 -3.71 3.03 -14.97
N LYS A 73 -4.53 3.69 -14.14
CA LYS A 73 -4.13 4.91 -13.44
C LYS A 73 -3.38 4.50 -12.18
N TYR A 74 -2.10 4.84 -12.09
CA TYR A 74 -1.23 4.42 -10.99
C TYR A 74 -1.16 5.42 -9.84
N TRP A 75 -1.49 6.70 -10.06
CA TRP A 75 -1.44 7.69 -9.00
C TRP A 75 -2.53 8.74 -9.11
N TYR A 76 -2.96 9.31 -7.98
CA TYR A 76 -4.08 10.27 -7.94
C TYR A 76 -3.80 11.53 -8.77
N THR A 77 -2.53 11.92 -8.92
CA THR A 77 -2.13 13.09 -9.72
C THR A 77 -2.19 12.85 -11.22
N ASP A 78 -2.28 11.58 -11.66
CA ASP A 78 -2.46 11.25 -13.05
C ASP A 78 -3.89 11.56 -13.50
N LYS A 79 -4.07 11.93 -14.76
CA LYS A 79 -5.38 12.31 -15.26
C LYS A 79 -6.34 11.12 -15.23
N THR A 80 -7.48 11.28 -14.57
CA THR A 80 -8.58 10.31 -14.65
C THR A 80 -9.05 10.19 -16.11
N PRO A 81 -9.14 8.97 -16.69
CA PRO A 81 -9.60 8.78 -18.06
C PRO A 81 -10.97 9.40 -18.30
N ASP A 82 -11.12 10.11 -19.42
CA ASP A 82 -12.38 10.77 -19.80
C ASP A 82 -13.39 9.72 -20.28
N ARG A 83 -14.12 9.15 -19.32
CA ARG A 83 -15.20 8.19 -19.55
C ARG A 83 -16.44 8.67 -18.81
N PRO A 84 -17.62 8.64 -19.46
CA PRO A 84 -18.88 8.99 -18.81
C PRO A 84 -19.06 8.20 -17.50
N ASP A 85 -19.53 8.90 -16.46
CA ASP A 85 -19.87 8.34 -15.15
C ASP A 85 -18.71 7.66 -14.38
N LEU A 86 -17.46 7.82 -14.83
CA LEU A 86 -16.29 7.34 -14.11
C LEU A 86 -15.96 8.30 -12.97
N ILE A 87 -16.01 7.78 -11.74
CA ILE A 87 -15.47 8.43 -10.55
C ILE A 87 -14.31 7.58 -10.08
N ASP A 88 -13.14 8.19 -9.88
CA ASP A 88 -12.00 7.51 -9.27
C ASP A 88 -12.32 7.22 -7.80
N LYS A 89 -12.39 5.95 -7.43
CA LYS A 89 -12.69 5.49 -6.07
C LYS A 89 -11.51 4.73 -5.46
N GLN A 90 -10.33 4.84 -6.06
CA GLN A 90 -9.13 4.24 -5.50
C GLN A 90 -8.67 5.00 -4.26
N TRP A 91 -8.15 4.28 -3.28
CA TRP A 91 -7.53 4.86 -2.09
C TRP A 91 -6.01 4.83 -2.23
N TYR A 92 -5.36 5.99 -2.37
CA TYR A 92 -3.95 6.05 -2.78
C TYR A 92 -2.94 6.18 -1.63
N TRP A 93 -3.39 6.61 -0.45
CA TRP A 93 -2.48 7.26 0.51
C TRP A 93 -2.38 6.60 1.86
N SER A 94 -2.99 5.43 2.08
CA SER A 94 -2.58 4.62 3.23
C SER A 94 -1.15 4.09 3.00
N GLU A 95 -0.46 3.72 4.07
CA GLU A 95 0.96 3.33 3.99
C GLU A 95 1.18 2.16 3.02
N ASN A 96 0.37 1.10 3.12
CA ASN A 96 0.45 -0.03 2.20
C ASN A 96 0.10 0.39 0.75
N HIS A 97 -0.93 1.20 0.52
CA HIS A 97 -1.35 1.60 -0.82
C HIS A 97 -0.26 2.40 -1.55
N ILE A 98 0.42 3.32 -0.87
CA ILE A 98 1.56 4.07 -1.45
C ILE A 98 2.59 3.10 -2.00
N LEU A 99 2.99 2.11 -1.19
CA LEU A 99 3.96 1.11 -1.60
C LEU A 99 3.46 0.25 -2.76
N ILE A 100 2.21 -0.21 -2.71
CA ILE A 100 1.64 -1.12 -3.71
C ILE A 100 1.49 -0.43 -5.06
N PHE A 101 0.95 0.80 -5.10
CA PHE A 101 0.84 1.57 -6.33
C PHE A 101 2.20 1.83 -6.96
N HIS A 102 3.17 2.31 -6.18
CA HIS A 102 4.51 2.60 -6.71
C HIS A 102 5.26 1.33 -7.14
N THR A 103 5.08 0.22 -6.42
CA THR A 103 5.63 -1.09 -6.81
C THR A 103 5.01 -1.57 -8.11
N ALA A 104 3.68 -1.48 -8.23
CA ALA A 104 2.97 -1.91 -9.42
C ALA A 104 3.37 -1.06 -10.64
N GLU A 105 3.49 0.26 -10.47
CA GLU A 105 3.94 1.17 -11.52
C GLU A 105 5.37 0.87 -11.95
N PHE A 106 6.29 0.67 -10.99
CA PHE A 106 7.69 0.35 -11.27
C PHE A 106 7.82 -0.96 -12.05
N LEU A 107 7.20 -2.03 -11.56
CA LEU A 107 7.30 -3.37 -12.16
C LEU A 107 6.58 -3.47 -13.52
N ALA A 108 5.47 -2.75 -13.70
CA ALA A 108 4.83 -2.64 -15.02
C ALA A 108 5.72 -1.86 -16.01
N GLY A 109 6.34 -0.77 -15.56
CA GLY A 109 7.32 -0.03 -16.35
C GLY A 109 8.52 -0.89 -16.75
N GLN A 110 8.99 -1.76 -15.86
CA GLN A 110 10.08 -2.71 -16.12
C GLN A 110 9.70 -3.81 -17.12
N LEU A 111 8.46 -4.32 -17.08
CA LEU A 111 7.98 -5.29 -18.08
C LEU A 111 7.84 -4.67 -19.48
N PHE A 112 7.46 -3.40 -19.53
CA PHE A 112 7.09 -2.72 -20.77
C PHE A 112 7.87 -1.41 -20.98
N PRO A 113 9.22 -1.46 -20.99
CA PRO A 113 10.05 -0.25 -20.87
C PRO A 113 9.86 0.72 -22.05
N ASN A 114 9.51 0.20 -23.23
CA ASN A 114 9.32 0.97 -24.45
C ASN A 114 7.85 1.24 -24.80
N ASP A 115 6.89 0.57 -24.14
CA ASP A 115 5.48 0.82 -24.38
C ASP A 115 5.06 2.14 -23.73
N VAL A 116 4.09 2.83 -24.33
CA VAL A 116 3.52 4.08 -23.80
C VAL A 116 2.27 3.74 -23.01
N PHE A 117 2.20 4.23 -21.77
CA PHE A 117 1.05 4.11 -20.88
C PHE A 117 0.05 5.23 -21.23
N PRO A 118 -1.15 4.92 -21.76
CA PRO A 118 -2.04 5.95 -22.30
C PRO A 118 -2.53 6.98 -21.28
N VAL A 119 -2.61 6.62 -20.00
CA VAL A 119 -3.08 7.52 -18.93
C VAL A 119 -2.14 8.71 -18.73
N THR A 120 -0.83 8.48 -18.79
CA THR A 120 0.20 9.49 -18.51
C THR A 120 0.89 9.99 -19.79
N GLY A 121 0.87 9.19 -20.85
CA GLY A 121 1.69 9.39 -22.05
C GLY A 121 3.18 9.09 -21.86
N LEU A 122 3.58 8.55 -20.70
CA LEU A 122 4.95 8.18 -20.39
C LEU A 122 5.27 6.77 -20.90
N THR A 123 6.53 6.53 -21.22
CA THR A 123 7.06 5.18 -21.47
C THR A 123 7.24 4.42 -20.16
N GLY A 124 7.29 3.09 -20.21
CA GLY A 124 7.57 2.26 -19.03
C GLY A 124 8.87 2.64 -18.32
N ALA A 125 9.94 2.94 -19.07
CA ALA A 125 11.21 3.41 -18.50
C ALA A 125 11.07 4.76 -17.76
N GLN A 126 10.23 5.67 -18.25
CA GLN A 126 9.93 6.93 -17.57
C GLN A 126 9.09 6.72 -16.30
N HIS A 127 8.16 5.76 -16.32
CA HIS A 127 7.42 5.36 -15.12
C HIS A 127 8.37 4.84 -14.04
N MET A 128 9.28 3.91 -14.38
CA MET A 128 10.31 3.43 -13.43
C MET A 128 11.11 4.58 -12.83
N ALA A 129 11.60 5.50 -13.67
CA ALA A 129 12.39 6.65 -13.22
C ALA A 129 11.60 7.60 -12.31
N ARG A 130 10.28 7.75 -12.53
CA ARG A 130 9.39 8.59 -11.74
C ARG A 130 9.18 8.03 -10.33
N VAL A 131 8.91 6.73 -10.19
CA VAL A 131 8.51 6.13 -8.90
C VAL A 131 9.65 5.53 -8.09
N ARG A 132 10.79 5.18 -8.71
CA ARG A 132 11.96 4.69 -7.99
C ARG A 132 12.34 5.57 -6.79
N PRO A 133 12.51 6.91 -6.92
CA PRO A 133 12.83 7.74 -5.76
C PRO A 133 11.74 7.75 -4.68
N LEU A 134 10.47 7.56 -5.05
CA LEU A 134 9.36 7.49 -4.10
C LEU A 134 9.38 6.17 -3.30
N LEU A 135 9.70 5.05 -3.95
CA LEU A 135 9.93 3.77 -3.27
C LEU A 135 11.09 3.85 -2.28
N ILE A 136 12.22 4.44 -2.70
CA ILE A 136 13.38 4.66 -1.82
C ILE A 136 13.00 5.54 -0.63
N LYS A 137 12.30 6.66 -0.86
CA LYS A 137 11.80 7.54 0.20
C LYS A 137 10.92 6.79 1.19
N TRP A 138 9.94 6.02 0.71
CA TRP A 138 9.03 5.24 1.56
C TRP A 138 9.78 4.27 2.47
N MET A 139 10.77 3.54 1.92
CA MET A 139 11.59 2.60 2.70
C MET A 139 12.49 3.31 3.71
N ASP A 140 13.10 4.44 3.33
CA ASP A 140 13.92 5.24 4.23
C ASP A 140 13.10 5.80 5.40
N GLU A 141 11.87 6.21 5.16
CA GLU A 141 10.94 6.63 6.21
C GLU A 141 10.62 5.48 7.18
N ARG A 142 10.26 4.28 6.68
CA ARG A 142 9.98 3.13 7.56
C ARG A 142 11.20 2.76 8.40
N SER A 143 12.39 2.79 7.81
CA SER A 143 13.64 2.47 8.53
C SER A 143 13.97 3.45 9.67
N ARG A 144 13.50 4.70 9.60
CA ARG A 144 13.81 5.76 10.57
C ARG A 144 12.70 6.01 11.58
N PHE A 145 11.45 5.84 11.14
CA PHE A 145 10.27 6.25 11.87
C PHE A 145 9.30 5.11 12.18
N GLY A 146 9.62 3.89 11.74
CA GLY A 146 8.77 2.71 11.86
C GLY A 146 7.54 2.78 10.97
N PHE A 147 6.66 1.80 11.09
CA PHE A 147 5.42 1.71 10.33
C PHE A 147 4.35 2.64 10.91
N ASN A 148 3.56 3.26 10.03
CA ASN A 148 2.38 4.05 10.39
C ASN A 148 1.19 3.12 10.61
N GLU A 149 1.11 2.04 9.82
CA GLU A 149 0.14 0.95 9.96
C GLU A 149 0.67 -0.14 10.91
N TRP A 150 1.34 0.30 11.99
CA TRP A 150 2.07 -0.52 12.95
C TRP A 150 1.24 -1.71 13.47
N ASP A 151 1.91 -2.87 13.50
CA ASP A 151 1.39 -4.16 13.96
C ASP A 151 0.04 -4.61 13.38
N SER A 152 -0.43 -3.97 12.30
CA SER A 152 -1.69 -4.33 11.68
C SER A 152 -1.51 -5.63 10.91
N GLU A 153 -2.15 -6.70 11.36
CA GLU A 153 -2.09 -7.99 10.68
C GLU A 153 -2.67 -7.92 9.26
N VAL A 154 -3.63 -7.02 9.03
CA VAL A 154 -4.25 -6.88 7.72
C VAL A 154 -3.35 -6.09 6.78
N TYR A 155 -2.66 -5.07 7.30
CA TYR A 155 -1.83 -4.20 6.47
C TYR A 155 -0.40 -4.68 6.33
N TYR A 156 0.14 -5.39 7.32
CA TYR A 156 1.42 -6.08 7.18
C TYR A 156 1.32 -7.19 6.14
N ASP A 157 0.19 -7.89 6.06
CA ASP A 157 -0.08 -8.83 4.96
C ASP A 157 0.00 -8.12 3.60
N LEU A 158 -0.74 -7.02 3.43
CA LEU A 158 -0.73 -6.20 2.21
C LEU A 158 0.63 -5.56 1.89
N THR A 159 1.42 -5.19 2.90
CA THR A 159 2.72 -4.52 2.76
C THR A 159 3.84 -5.51 2.45
N SER A 160 3.79 -6.72 3.03
CA SER A 160 4.80 -7.75 2.83
C SER A 160 4.92 -8.17 1.36
N ARG A 161 3.78 -8.16 0.66
CA ARG A 161 3.63 -8.60 -0.72
C ARG A 161 4.36 -7.73 -1.75
N PRO A 162 4.14 -6.41 -1.88
CA PRO A 162 4.90 -5.56 -2.79
C PRO A 162 6.40 -5.54 -2.47
N LEU A 163 6.80 -5.61 -1.18
CA LEU A 163 8.21 -5.73 -0.81
C LEU A 163 8.81 -7.01 -1.37
N LEU A 164 8.12 -8.14 -1.20
CA LEU A 164 8.54 -9.41 -1.78
C LEU A 164 8.62 -9.31 -3.32
N ALA A 165 7.64 -8.69 -3.97
CA ALA A 165 7.66 -8.50 -5.42
C ALA A 165 8.88 -7.71 -5.90
N LEU A 166 9.25 -6.62 -5.21
CA LEU A 166 10.46 -5.86 -5.50
C LEU A 166 11.73 -6.68 -5.27
N VAL A 167 11.77 -7.53 -4.24
CA VAL A 167 12.92 -8.42 -4.00
C VAL A 167 13.06 -9.47 -5.10
N GLN A 168 11.96 -10.04 -5.56
CA GLN A 168 11.96 -11.14 -6.54
C GLN A 168 12.16 -10.66 -7.98
N PHE A 169 11.57 -9.53 -8.34
CA PHE A 169 11.35 -9.18 -9.74
C PHE A 169 12.14 -7.97 -10.22
N THR A 170 12.68 -7.14 -9.33
CA THR A 170 13.50 -5.99 -9.75
C THR A 170 14.82 -6.45 -10.37
N VAL A 171 15.15 -5.89 -11.54
CA VAL A 171 16.36 -6.20 -12.30
C VAL A 171 17.29 -4.98 -12.31
N ASP A 172 18.59 -5.23 -12.17
CA ASP A 172 19.67 -4.22 -12.25
C ASP A 172 19.55 -3.02 -11.28
N ASP A 173 18.81 -3.17 -10.17
CA ASP A 173 18.70 -2.16 -9.11
C ASP A 173 18.93 -2.74 -7.71
N THR A 174 20.21 -2.97 -7.41
CA THR A 174 20.64 -3.58 -6.15
C THR A 174 20.21 -2.79 -4.92
N GLU A 175 20.17 -1.46 -4.99
CA GLU A 175 19.76 -0.62 -3.85
C GLU A 175 18.28 -0.83 -3.51
N LEU A 176 17.40 -0.79 -4.51
CA LEU A 176 15.97 -0.99 -4.33
C LEU A 176 15.68 -2.39 -3.79
N THR A 177 16.29 -3.42 -4.37
CA THR A 177 16.14 -4.82 -3.91
C THR A 177 16.63 -4.99 -2.47
N GLN A 178 17.80 -4.44 -2.12
CA GLN A 178 18.36 -4.55 -0.77
C GLN A 178 17.50 -3.83 0.27
N LYS A 179 17.10 -2.57 0.02
CA LYS A 179 16.22 -1.83 0.93
C LYS A 179 14.86 -2.52 1.09
N SER A 180 14.30 -3.08 0.00
CA SER A 180 13.04 -3.82 0.07
C SER A 180 13.18 -5.04 0.96
N SER A 181 14.27 -5.80 0.83
CA SER A 181 14.57 -6.94 1.70
C SER A 181 14.75 -6.52 3.16
N MET A 182 15.46 -5.42 3.43
CA MET A 182 15.67 -4.93 4.79
C MET A 182 14.38 -4.48 5.47
N VAL A 183 13.49 -3.80 4.74
CA VAL A 183 12.18 -3.40 5.31
C VAL A 183 11.27 -4.61 5.52
N LEU A 184 11.35 -5.61 4.63
CA LEU A 184 10.64 -6.88 4.83
C LEU A 184 11.17 -7.63 6.06
N ASP A 185 12.48 -7.61 6.31
CA ASP A 185 13.09 -8.14 7.53
C ASP A 185 12.58 -7.41 8.78
N LEU A 186 12.46 -6.07 8.74
CA LEU A 186 11.89 -5.30 9.85
C LEU A 186 10.43 -5.69 10.12
N LEU A 187 9.60 -5.79 9.08
CA LEU A 187 8.20 -6.21 9.21
C LEU A 187 8.09 -7.61 9.85
N PHE A 188 8.93 -8.56 9.42
CA PHE A 188 8.94 -9.89 10.03
C PHE A 188 9.53 -9.92 11.43
N LEU A 189 10.43 -9.00 11.77
CA LEU A 189 10.90 -8.82 13.12
C LEU A 189 9.76 -8.34 14.04
N ASP A 190 9.00 -7.31 13.65
CA ASP A 190 7.84 -6.81 14.40
C ASP A 190 6.83 -7.96 14.66
N VAL A 191 6.50 -8.75 13.63
CA VAL A 191 5.62 -9.92 13.81
C VAL A 191 6.25 -10.97 14.71
N GLY A 192 7.54 -11.29 14.52
CA GLY A 192 8.24 -12.29 15.31
C GLY A 192 8.32 -11.95 16.79
N LEU A 193 8.54 -10.67 17.12
CA LEU A 193 8.59 -10.16 18.50
C LEU A 193 7.25 -10.33 19.23
N HIS A 194 6.16 -10.34 18.48
CA HIS A 194 4.79 -10.38 19.00
C HIS A 194 4.05 -11.68 18.70
N LEU A 195 4.75 -12.69 18.17
CA LEU A 195 4.16 -13.98 17.86
C LEU A 195 4.14 -14.86 19.11
N HIS A 196 2.97 -15.36 19.47
CA HIS A 196 2.82 -16.35 20.53
C HIS A 196 1.97 -17.51 20.04
N ARG A 197 2.59 -18.68 19.83
CA ARG A 197 1.90 -19.91 19.37
C ARG A 197 1.11 -19.70 18.07
N GLY A 198 1.70 -18.94 17.14
CA GLY A 198 1.09 -18.52 15.88
C GLY A 198 0.07 -17.37 15.98
N ASN A 199 -0.23 -16.88 17.18
CA ASN A 199 -1.07 -15.71 17.35
C ASN A 199 -0.19 -14.45 17.36
N PHE A 200 -0.33 -13.59 16.36
CA PHE A 200 0.28 -12.27 16.37
C PHE A 200 -0.48 -11.37 17.34
N GLY A 201 0.05 -11.20 18.55
CA GLY A 201 -0.66 -10.71 19.74
C GLY A 201 -0.29 -9.30 20.18
N ALA A 202 -0.02 -8.39 19.25
CA ALA A 202 0.30 -6.99 19.56
C ALA A 202 -0.94 -6.09 19.62
N THR A 203 -0.83 -4.98 20.36
CA THR A 203 -1.61 -3.77 20.06
C THR A 203 -1.33 -3.36 18.61
N ARG A 204 -2.25 -2.68 17.93
CA ARG A 204 -2.06 -2.36 16.50
C ARG A 204 -2.82 -1.12 16.06
N GLY A 205 -2.31 -0.46 15.02
CA GLY A 205 -2.92 0.74 14.45
C GLY A 205 -4.24 0.47 13.75
N ARG A 206 -4.44 -0.74 13.19
CA ARG A 206 -5.71 -1.13 12.53
C ARG A 206 -5.90 -2.64 12.52
N SER A 207 -7.16 -3.08 12.61
CA SER A 207 -7.56 -4.48 12.44
C SER A 207 -9.07 -4.62 12.25
N TYR A 208 -9.50 -5.66 11.53
CA TYR A 208 -10.91 -5.97 11.31
C TYR A 208 -11.41 -7.05 12.26
N ALA A 209 -12.69 -7.01 12.62
CA ALA A 209 -13.30 -7.99 13.52
C ALA A 209 -12.99 -9.45 13.11
N LYS A 210 -13.02 -9.77 11.81
CA LYS A 210 -12.69 -11.11 11.28
C LYS A 210 -11.31 -11.61 11.71
N SER A 211 -10.33 -10.70 11.82
CA SER A 211 -8.92 -11.02 11.99
C SER A 211 -8.46 -10.98 13.46
N LYS A 212 -9.34 -10.59 14.39
CA LYS A 212 -9.05 -10.49 15.84
C LYS A 212 -9.35 -11.76 16.65
N PHE A 213 -10.26 -12.62 16.16
CA PHE A 213 -10.83 -13.68 17.00
C PHE A 213 -9.89 -14.86 17.24
N ALA A 214 -9.06 -15.20 16.26
CA ALA A 214 -8.16 -16.34 16.35
C ALA A 214 -6.92 -16.14 15.47
N ALA A 215 -5.80 -16.77 15.86
CA ALA A 215 -4.58 -16.82 15.06
C ALA A 215 -4.87 -17.21 13.60
N SER A 216 -5.65 -18.27 13.37
CA SER A 216 -5.97 -18.78 12.03
C SER A 216 -6.83 -17.86 11.16
N THR A 217 -7.38 -16.77 11.72
CA THR A 217 -8.16 -15.78 10.98
C THR A 217 -7.42 -14.46 10.78
N ALA A 218 -6.22 -14.31 11.36
CA ALA A 218 -5.33 -13.20 11.05
C ALA A 218 -4.82 -13.31 9.61
N ASP A 219 -4.78 -12.20 8.89
CA ASP A 219 -4.39 -12.21 7.48
C ASP A 219 -2.90 -12.60 7.32
N THR A 220 -2.06 -12.33 8.34
CA THR A 220 -0.66 -12.78 8.39
C THR A 220 -0.44 -14.25 8.72
N PHE A 221 -1.50 -15.01 9.05
CA PHE A 221 -1.34 -16.35 9.64
C PHE A 221 -0.57 -17.31 8.74
N GLN A 222 -0.87 -17.34 7.45
CA GLN A 222 -0.34 -18.36 6.55
C GLN A 222 1.17 -18.22 6.37
N TRP A 223 1.65 -17.03 5.99
CA TRP A 223 3.08 -16.81 5.84
C TRP A 223 3.81 -16.81 7.19
N SER A 224 3.19 -16.33 8.27
CA SER A 224 3.85 -16.38 9.59
C SER A 224 4.01 -17.82 10.08
N GLN A 225 3.01 -18.68 9.84
CA GLN A 225 3.11 -20.11 10.12
C GLN A 225 4.18 -20.78 9.26
N MET A 226 4.29 -20.43 7.98
CA MET A 226 5.33 -20.96 7.08
C MET A 226 6.74 -20.54 7.50
N LEU A 227 6.92 -19.27 7.87
CA LEU A 227 8.21 -18.68 8.20
C LEU A 227 8.70 -19.03 9.61
N PHE A 228 7.78 -19.05 10.58
CA PHE A 228 8.11 -19.21 12.00
C PHE A 228 7.74 -20.58 12.58
N GLU A 229 6.74 -21.29 12.03
CA GLU A 229 6.28 -22.61 12.52
C GLU A 229 5.92 -22.65 14.02
N GLU A 230 5.29 -21.59 14.53
CA GLU A 230 4.94 -21.45 15.95
C GLU A 230 3.59 -22.09 16.33
N SER A 231 2.81 -22.54 15.35
CA SER A 231 1.50 -23.17 15.58
C SER A 231 1.46 -24.65 15.19
N GLN A 232 0.49 -25.38 15.73
CA GLN A 232 0.08 -26.71 15.27
C GLN A 232 -1.23 -26.65 14.44
N LEU A 233 -1.75 -25.45 14.20
CA LEU A 233 -2.95 -25.24 13.38
C LEU A 233 -2.65 -25.52 11.91
N GLU A 234 -3.66 -26.05 11.21
CA GLU A 234 -3.59 -26.27 9.77
C GLU A 234 -3.67 -24.94 9.01
N TYR A 235 -3.08 -24.91 7.82
CA TYR A 235 -3.30 -23.83 6.86
C TYR A 235 -4.78 -23.75 6.48
N THR A 236 -5.29 -22.53 6.38
CA THR A 236 -6.70 -22.27 6.08
C THR A 236 -6.87 -21.95 4.59
N ALA A 237 -8.05 -22.22 4.03
CA ALA A 237 -8.38 -21.78 2.68
C ALA A 237 -8.82 -20.30 2.69
N GLY A 238 -8.23 -19.44 1.85
CA GLY A 238 -8.58 -18.02 1.82
C GLY A 238 -7.69 -17.16 0.92
N ARG A 239 -7.85 -15.83 1.01
CA ARG A 239 -6.89 -14.87 0.46
C ARG A 239 -5.60 -15.05 1.27
N ASP A 240 -4.53 -15.39 0.56
CA ASP A 240 -3.30 -15.85 1.17
C ASP A 240 -2.12 -15.24 0.43
N GLU A 241 -1.41 -14.31 1.08
CA GLU A 241 -0.15 -13.79 0.55
C GLU A 241 1.01 -14.79 0.78
N GLY A 242 0.82 -15.81 1.62
CA GLY A 242 1.74 -16.92 1.87
C GLY A 242 2.09 -17.75 0.65
N VAL A 243 1.18 -17.84 -0.34
CA VAL A 243 1.50 -18.48 -1.62
C VAL A 243 2.65 -17.79 -2.34
N PHE A 244 2.77 -16.46 -2.23
CA PHE A 244 3.86 -15.73 -2.89
C PHE A 244 5.20 -16.01 -2.21
N PHE A 245 5.21 -16.14 -0.88
CA PHE A 245 6.40 -16.55 -0.14
C PHE A 245 6.77 -18.01 -0.39
N ALA A 246 5.79 -18.91 -0.59
CA ALA A 246 6.08 -20.30 -0.96
C ALA A 246 6.70 -20.43 -2.37
N CYS A 247 6.38 -19.50 -3.26
CA CYS A 247 6.92 -19.43 -4.63
C CYS A 247 8.20 -18.57 -4.74
N ALA A 248 8.60 -17.89 -3.68
CA ALA A 248 9.77 -17.02 -3.64
C ALA A 248 11.07 -17.84 -3.69
N ASP A 249 12.03 -17.45 -4.53
CA ASP A 249 13.34 -18.10 -4.60
C ASP A 249 14.51 -17.18 -4.20
N THR A 250 14.28 -15.86 -4.19
CA THR A 250 15.31 -14.87 -3.91
C THR A 250 15.35 -14.42 -2.44
N TYR A 251 14.20 -14.21 -1.81
CA TYR A 251 14.12 -13.78 -0.41
C TYR A 251 14.33 -14.94 0.57
N VAL A 252 15.14 -14.71 1.61
CA VAL A 252 15.38 -15.67 2.69
C VAL A 252 15.26 -14.95 4.02
N LEU A 253 14.33 -15.41 4.88
CA LEU A 253 14.18 -14.87 6.23
C LEU A 253 15.48 -15.03 7.03
N PRO A 254 16.04 -13.95 7.61
CA PRO A 254 17.20 -14.05 8.49
C PRO A 254 16.96 -15.01 9.66
N HIS A 255 17.89 -15.95 9.86
CA HIS A 255 17.78 -16.98 10.91
C HIS A 255 17.62 -16.39 12.32
N VAL A 256 18.20 -15.22 12.58
CA VAL A 256 18.07 -14.52 13.86
C VAL A 256 16.62 -14.11 14.14
N ILE A 257 15.87 -13.64 13.13
CA ILE A 257 14.46 -13.25 13.28
C ILE A 257 13.61 -14.49 13.60
N ARG A 258 13.85 -15.60 12.88
CA ARG A 258 13.19 -16.87 13.21
C ARG A 258 13.50 -17.35 14.63
N THR A 259 14.73 -17.12 15.11
CA THR A 259 15.12 -17.49 16.48
C THR A 259 14.41 -16.62 17.51
N ILE A 260 14.27 -15.31 17.25
CA ILE A 260 13.52 -14.37 18.10
C ILE A 260 12.06 -14.81 18.20
N ALA A 261 11.41 -15.13 17.08
CA ALA A 261 10.01 -15.55 17.05
C ALA A 261 9.73 -16.85 17.82
N LYS A 262 10.74 -17.71 18.00
CA LYS A 262 10.65 -18.97 18.77
C LYS A 262 11.09 -18.82 20.24
N SER A 263 11.54 -17.63 20.63
CA SER A 263 12.03 -17.38 21.98
C SER A 263 10.88 -17.28 22.97
N ASN A 264 11.07 -17.85 24.17
CA ASN A 264 10.17 -17.65 25.30
C ASN A 264 10.76 -16.68 26.34
N GLU A 265 11.84 -15.99 26.00
CA GLU A 265 12.45 -15.01 26.90
C GLU A 265 11.57 -13.76 27.02
N THR A 266 11.53 -13.20 28.23
CA THR A 266 10.85 -11.92 28.45
C THR A 266 11.78 -10.78 28.02
N MET A 267 11.25 -9.87 27.21
CA MET A 267 11.96 -8.66 26.79
C MET A 267 11.06 -7.43 26.89
N ILE A 268 11.69 -6.26 26.83
CA ILE A 268 11.00 -4.99 26.62
C ILE A 268 11.25 -4.63 25.16
N ASP A 269 10.17 -4.64 24.38
CA ASP A 269 10.20 -4.08 23.04
C ASP A 269 9.99 -2.57 23.08
N LYS A 270 10.73 -1.85 22.24
CA LYS A 270 10.69 -0.39 22.15
C LYS A 270 10.61 0.00 20.69
N GLU A 271 9.39 0.14 20.23
CA GLU A 271 9.12 0.52 18.85
C GLU A 271 8.90 2.02 18.72
N ARG A 272 9.13 2.51 17.50
CA ARG A 272 8.68 3.83 17.08
C ARG A 272 7.54 3.60 16.10
N MET A 273 6.36 4.07 16.47
CA MET A 273 5.16 3.97 15.66
C MET A 273 4.84 5.38 15.17
N ASN A 274 5.37 5.77 14.01
CA ASN A 274 5.16 7.05 13.33
C ASN A 274 5.83 8.32 13.93
N LEU A 275 5.58 9.46 13.27
CA LEU A 275 6.05 10.79 13.64
C LEU A 275 5.10 11.50 14.62
N PRO A 276 5.62 12.35 15.53
CA PRO A 276 4.75 13.12 16.41
C PRO A 276 3.96 14.17 15.62
N ILE A 277 2.63 14.05 15.64
CA ILE A 277 1.67 15.05 15.15
C ILE A 277 0.65 15.31 16.25
N PRO A 278 0.38 16.57 16.64
CA PRO A 278 -0.68 16.88 17.59
C PRO A 278 -2.03 16.55 16.95
N ILE A 279 -2.76 15.62 17.57
CA ILE A 279 -4.12 15.26 17.17
C ILE A 279 -5.08 16.40 17.53
N GLU A 280 -4.89 16.96 18.73
CA GLU A 280 -5.61 18.12 19.22
C GLU A 280 -5.18 19.40 18.49
N PRO A 281 -6.05 20.42 18.41
CA PRO A 281 -5.78 21.70 17.76
C PRO A 281 -4.82 22.59 18.59
N ASP A 282 -3.73 22.02 19.08
CA ASP A 282 -2.68 22.66 19.85
C ASP A 282 -1.73 23.45 18.94
N ASP A 283 -1.35 24.64 19.39
CA ASP A 283 -0.38 25.48 18.70
C ASP A 283 1.07 25.26 19.16
N SER A 284 1.31 24.36 20.12
CA SER A 284 2.64 24.08 20.69
C SER A 284 3.69 23.60 19.68
N GLN A 285 3.26 22.89 18.61
CA GLN A 285 4.14 22.46 17.53
C GLN A 285 3.89 23.30 16.28
N SER A 286 4.73 24.32 16.05
CA SER A 286 4.62 25.22 14.90
C SER A 286 5.39 24.74 13.66
N SER A 287 6.38 23.86 13.82
CA SER A 287 7.17 23.28 12.74
C SER A 287 6.98 21.77 12.65
N ALA A 288 7.07 21.24 11.44
CA ALA A 288 7.05 19.79 11.25
C ALA A 288 8.30 19.16 11.88
N PRO A 289 8.22 17.90 12.34
CA PRO A 289 9.35 17.20 12.93
C PRO A 289 10.41 16.86 11.88
N TYR A 290 11.68 16.83 12.31
CA TYR A 290 12.84 16.46 11.49
C TYR A 290 13.02 17.36 10.24
N GLU A 291 13.24 16.78 9.06
CA GLU A 291 13.45 17.50 7.80
C GLU A 291 12.18 17.80 7.01
N PHE A 292 11.02 17.36 7.50
CA PHE A 292 9.76 17.46 6.76
C PHE A 292 9.17 18.87 6.83
N ASP A 293 8.19 19.13 5.96
CA ASP A 293 7.37 20.33 5.99
C ASP A 293 5.88 19.97 5.88
N PHE A 294 5.04 20.64 6.67
CA PHE A 294 3.58 20.52 6.56
C PHE A 294 3.02 21.16 5.28
N ARG A 295 3.82 21.96 4.57
CA ARG A 295 3.43 22.73 3.39
C ARG A 295 4.13 22.29 2.10
N ASP A 296 5.03 21.32 2.16
CA ASP A 296 5.64 20.72 0.97
C ASP A 296 4.77 19.56 0.46
N GLU A 297 4.33 19.64 -0.80
CA GLU A 297 3.56 18.58 -1.48
C GLU A 297 4.38 17.28 -1.56
N SER A 298 5.72 17.36 -1.54
CA SER A 298 6.59 16.18 -1.56
C SER A 298 6.49 15.30 -0.31
N ASP A 299 6.05 15.87 0.83
CA ASP A 299 5.87 15.18 2.11
C ASP A 299 4.42 14.78 2.37
N LEU A 300 3.50 15.14 1.47
CA LEU A 300 2.07 14.95 1.67
C LEU A 300 1.68 13.48 1.82
N SER A 301 2.30 12.58 1.04
CA SER A 301 2.04 11.13 1.14
C SER A 301 2.39 10.58 2.52
N LEU A 302 3.47 11.08 3.15
CA LEU A 302 3.82 10.68 4.52
C LEU A 302 2.73 11.12 5.50
N TRP A 303 2.32 12.39 5.45
CA TRP A 303 1.27 12.92 6.32
C TRP A 303 -0.07 12.19 6.13
N TRP A 304 -0.43 11.92 4.88
CA TRP A 304 -1.67 11.20 4.57
C TRP A 304 -1.61 9.74 5.01
N SER A 305 -0.45 9.07 4.90
CA SER A 305 -0.29 7.69 5.38
C SER A 305 -0.38 7.54 6.89
N MET A 306 -0.18 8.62 7.63
CA MET A 306 -0.40 8.70 9.08
C MET A 306 -1.85 9.06 9.44
N SER A 307 -2.76 9.13 8.45
CA SER A 307 -4.12 9.66 8.61
C SER A 307 -4.19 11.10 9.09
N ALA A 308 -3.11 11.89 8.92
CA ALA A 308 -3.03 13.27 9.42
C ALA A 308 -3.59 14.31 8.44
N MET A 309 -4.23 13.89 7.34
CA MET A 309 -4.74 14.75 6.26
C MET A 309 -5.66 15.89 6.72
N PHE A 310 -6.43 15.68 7.80
CA PHE A 310 -7.30 16.71 8.38
C PHE A 310 -6.77 17.31 9.67
N SER A 311 -5.54 16.99 10.08
CA SER A 311 -4.89 17.67 11.22
C SER A 311 -4.71 19.16 10.92
N LYS A 312 -4.79 20.02 11.94
CA LYS A 312 -4.70 21.49 11.81
C LYS A 312 -3.53 21.94 10.93
N ARG A 313 -2.39 21.23 11.01
CA ARG A 313 -1.14 21.61 10.34
C ARG A 313 -1.11 21.21 8.86
N VAL A 314 -1.66 20.04 8.53
CA VAL A 314 -1.65 19.48 7.17
C VAL A 314 -2.87 19.94 6.37
N LEU A 315 -3.98 20.25 7.03
CA LEU A 315 -5.26 20.62 6.42
C LEU A 315 -5.15 21.64 5.27
N PRO A 316 -4.37 22.74 5.39
CA PRO A 316 -4.25 23.70 4.28
C PRO A 316 -3.69 23.10 3.00
N LEU A 317 -2.67 22.23 3.12
CA LEU A 317 -2.08 21.54 1.98
C LEU A 317 -3.04 20.47 1.45
N THR A 318 -3.73 19.74 2.33
CA THR A 318 -4.77 18.77 1.91
C THR A 318 -5.87 19.45 1.08
N ILE A 319 -6.40 20.59 1.53
CA ILE A 319 -7.43 21.34 0.80
C ILE A 319 -6.90 21.81 -0.56
N GLN A 320 -5.68 22.35 -0.59
CA GLN A 320 -5.05 22.79 -1.85
C GLN A 320 -4.91 21.64 -2.84
N THR A 321 -4.42 20.48 -2.39
CA THR A 321 -4.25 19.28 -3.21
C THR A 321 -5.59 18.72 -3.65
N ALA A 322 -6.59 18.67 -2.76
CA ALA A 322 -7.92 18.19 -3.07
C ALA A 322 -8.61 19.03 -4.16
N ASN A 323 -8.48 20.36 -4.08
CA ASN A 323 -8.95 21.28 -5.11
C ASN A 323 -8.20 21.09 -6.45
N LYS A 324 -6.87 20.94 -6.39
CA LYS A 324 -6.01 20.80 -7.57
C LYS A 324 -6.31 19.54 -8.38
N TYR A 325 -6.68 18.45 -7.70
CA TYR A 325 -6.86 17.13 -8.31
C TYR A 325 -8.31 16.61 -8.26
N ASP A 326 -9.28 17.47 -7.92
CA ASP A 326 -10.71 17.14 -7.84
C ASP A 326 -11.01 15.91 -6.94
N LEU A 327 -10.39 15.91 -5.76
CA LEU A 327 -10.51 14.79 -4.80
C LEU A 327 -11.83 14.84 -4.00
N TRP A 328 -12.52 15.98 -4.00
CA TRP A 328 -13.78 16.16 -3.26
C TRP A 328 -14.94 15.37 -3.84
N ASN A 329 -14.96 15.12 -5.15
CA ASN A 329 -15.99 14.30 -5.80
C ASN A 329 -15.67 12.80 -5.76
N SER A 330 -14.53 12.44 -5.16
CA SER A 330 -13.96 11.10 -5.16
C SER A 330 -13.58 10.68 -3.74
N GLN A 331 -12.30 10.67 -3.39
CA GLN A 331 -11.82 10.09 -2.14
C GLN A 331 -12.16 10.92 -0.88
N PHE A 332 -12.39 12.23 -1.04
CA PHE A 332 -12.82 13.11 0.05
C PHE A 332 -14.31 13.46 -0.01
N LYS A 333 -15.11 12.65 -0.71
CA LYS A 333 -16.55 12.89 -0.84
C LYS A 333 -17.28 12.91 0.49
N ASP A 334 -17.01 11.95 1.38
CA ASP A 334 -17.70 11.89 2.67
C ASP A 334 -17.42 13.14 3.51
N TYR A 335 -16.17 13.64 3.48
CA TYR A 335 -15.80 14.90 4.12
C TYR A 335 -16.44 16.13 3.46
N ALA A 336 -16.57 16.14 2.13
CA ALA A 336 -17.27 17.21 1.43
C ALA A 336 -18.74 17.28 1.86
N ASP A 337 -19.42 16.12 1.94
CA ASP A 337 -20.81 16.02 2.38
C ASP A 337 -20.98 16.52 3.83
N GLU A 338 -20.05 16.18 4.74
CA GLU A 338 -20.05 16.66 6.13
C GLU A 338 -19.85 18.19 6.23
N LEU A 339 -18.93 18.75 5.45
CA LEU A 339 -18.69 20.20 5.40
C LEU A 339 -19.91 20.96 4.86
N GLU A 340 -20.58 20.43 3.83
CA GLU A 340 -21.81 21.00 3.29
C GLU A 340 -22.94 21.01 4.32
N VAL A 341 -23.10 19.92 5.09
CA VAL A 341 -24.04 19.87 6.22
C VAL A 341 -23.70 20.94 7.27
N GLY A 342 -22.41 21.19 7.50
CA GLY A 342 -21.90 22.26 8.35
C GLY A 342 -22.04 23.68 7.77
N GLY A 343 -22.56 23.82 6.54
CA GLY A 343 -22.76 25.10 5.86
C GLY A 343 -21.52 25.68 5.19
N VAL A 344 -20.49 24.86 4.93
CA VAL A 344 -19.25 25.23 4.25
C VAL A 344 -19.15 24.46 2.94
N GLY A 345 -19.32 25.14 1.80
CA GLY A 345 -19.14 24.50 0.49
C GLY A 345 -17.67 24.24 0.18
N VAL A 346 -17.36 23.12 -0.48
CA VAL A 346 -15.97 22.79 -0.88
C VAL A 346 -15.36 23.83 -1.83
N ASP A 347 -16.17 24.43 -2.70
CA ASP A 347 -15.76 25.52 -3.61
C ASP A 347 -15.36 26.80 -2.84
N ASP A 348 -15.86 26.96 -1.61
CA ASP A 348 -15.53 28.09 -0.77
C ASP A 348 -14.19 27.89 -0.02
N LEU A 349 -13.66 26.66 0.07
CA LEU A 349 -12.43 26.31 0.82
C LEU A 349 -11.11 26.90 0.24
N GLY A 350 -11.17 27.90 -0.62
CA GLY A 350 -10.01 28.59 -1.17
C GLY A 350 -9.16 29.37 -0.15
N LEU A 351 -8.13 30.07 -0.64
CA LEU A 351 -7.15 30.84 0.15
C LEU A 351 -7.75 31.85 1.16
N ILE A 352 -8.98 32.32 0.92
CA ILE A 352 -9.67 33.30 1.78
C ILE A 352 -10.24 32.64 3.05
N LEU A 353 -10.65 31.37 2.96
CA LEU A 353 -11.27 30.65 4.08
C LEU A 353 -10.27 29.83 4.89
N ILE A 354 -9.10 29.47 4.38
CA ILE A 354 -8.07 28.74 5.16
C ILE A 354 -7.74 29.41 6.51
N PRO A 355 -7.49 30.74 6.60
CA PRO A 355 -7.23 31.39 7.89
C PRO A 355 -8.44 31.33 8.84
N ILE A 356 -9.65 31.40 8.29
CA ILE A 356 -10.91 31.33 9.05
C ILE A 356 -11.14 29.89 9.54
N ILE A 357 -10.93 28.90 8.67
CA ILE A 357 -10.98 27.47 9.00
C ILE A 357 -9.97 27.15 10.08
N LEU A 358 -8.72 27.63 9.98
CA LEU A 358 -7.71 27.41 11.02
C LEU A 358 -8.08 28.08 12.36
N ALA A 359 -8.74 29.25 12.31
CA ALA A 359 -9.23 29.93 13.51
C ALA A 359 -10.45 29.21 14.14
N LEU A 360 -11.33 28.65 13.31
CA LEU A 360 -12.49 27.87 13.73
C LEU A 360 -12.17 26.39 13.95
N TYR A 361 -10.98 25.93 13.59
CA TYR A 361 -10.57 24.52 13.63
C TYR A 361 -10.83 23.89 15.01
N PRO A 362 -10.53 24.54 16.15
CA PRO A 362 -10.90 23.98 17.46
C PRO A 362 -12.39 23.72 17.65
N SER A 363 -13.26 24.48 16.98
CA SER A 363 -14.72 24.34 17.06
C SER A 363 -15.30 23.34 16.07
N ILE A 364 -14.61 23.05 14.95
CA ILE A 364 -15.04 22.06 13.95
C ILE A 364 -14.27 20.73 14.05
N TRP A 365 -13.21 20.67 14.86
CA TRP A 365 -12.38 19.49 15.02
C TRP A 365 -13.20 18.29 15.52
N GLU A 366 -14.11 18.50 16.48
CA GLU A 366 -15.00 17.43 16.96
C GLU A 366 -15.91 16.91 15.85
N VAL A 367 -16.38 17.78 14.94
CA VAL A 367 -17.23 17.38 13.80
C VAL A 367 -16.42 16.58 12.79
N LEU A 368 -15.26 17.07 12.37
CA LEU A 368 -14.37 16.41 11.40
C LEU A 368 -13.83 15.06 11.90
N ASN A 369 -13.77 14.87 13.22
CA ASN A 369 -13.26 13.66 13.84
C ASN A 369 -14.36 12.86 14.56
N GLN A 370 -15.63 13.20 14.40
CA GLN A 370 -16.73 12.61 15.18
C GLN A 370 -16.77 11.09 15.04
N GLY A 371 -16.61 10.58 13.81
CA GLY A 371 -16.57 9.14 13.54
C GLY A 371 -15.40 8.42 14.24
N ILE A 372 -14.27 9.11 14.46
CA ILE A 372 -13.11 8.57 15.19
C ILE A 372 -13.38 8.58 16.69
N LEU A 373 -13.97 9.67 17.20
CA LEU A 373 -14.24 9.86 18.64
C LEU A 373 -15.36 8.95 19.16
N GLU A 374 -16.30 8.51 18.32
CA GLU A 374 -17.35 7.55 18.70
C GLU A 374 -16.86 6.10 18.83
N GLU A 375 -15.71 5.77 18.21
CA GLU A 375 -15.12 4.42 18.23
C GLU A 375 -14.14 4.18 19.40
N VAL A 376 -13.65 5.24 20.06
CA VAL A 376 -12.70 5.20 21.19
C VAL A 376 -13.42 5.40 22.51
#